data_AF-A0A2T6E6S9-F1
#
_entry.id   AF-A0A2T6E6S9-F1
#
_cell.length_a   1.000
_cell.length_b   1.000
_cell.length_c   1.000
_cell.angle_alpha   90.00
_cell.angle_beta   90.00
_cell.angle_gamma   90.00
#
_symmetry.space_group_name_H-M   'P 1'
#
loop_
_entity.id
_entity.type
_entity.pdbx_description
1 polymer ?
#
loop_
_entity_poly.entity_id
_entity_poly.type
_entity_poly.pdbx_seq_one_letter_code
_entity_poly.pdbx_strand_id
1 'polypeptide(L)'
;MVKPFLWWLYAVLIIAVTTANTGLGVREDYSLAASSAGGVGSLWILFALFGHVYNKPIMGPELWRFLFWVGLVAHVPIILVFVHLLYSTVMPFFGAGIIVTVFYGLLTVPSLYVLYRYGDFYHPAWNNHRFDGQLEALEQRLSSDSEVVLNYQDSEAPLHFDIKVTVADEGYRVDIKKRYYDQSSSFTDYLSDAERVLRFIYRFPELKAITI
;
A
#
# COMPACT_ATOMS: atom_id res chain seq x y z
N MET A 1 -6.77 -18.43 13.06
CA MET A 1 -6.37 -17.76 14.33
C MET A 1 -4.88 -17.40 14.43
N VAL A 2 -3.97 -18.00 13.65
CA VAL A 2 -2.51 -17.76 13.79
C VAL A 2 -2.05 -16.39 13.27
N LYS A 3 -2.69 -15.85 12.21
CA LYS A 3 -2.25 -14.63 11.51
C LYS A 3 -2.27 -13.36 12.38
N PRO A 4 -3.34 -13.04 13.14
CA PRO A 4 -3.35 -11.84 13.99
C PRO A 4 -2.34 -11.92 15.14
N PHE A 5 -2.13 -13.11 15.70
CA PHE A 5 -1.16 -13.33 16.77
C PHE A 5 0.28 -13.07 16.33
N LEU A 6 0.67 -13.56 15.15
CA LEU A 6 2.00 -13.32 14.58
C LEU A 6 2.26 -11.82 14.36
N TRP A 7 1.26 -11.08 13.88
CA TRP A 7 1.38 -9.64 13.70
C TRP A 7 1.44 -8.88 15.03
N TRP A 8 0.74 -9.35 16.06
CA TRP A 8 0.87 -8.83 17.42
C TRP A 8 2.27 -9.03 17.99
N LEU A 9 2.81 -10.25 17.88
CA LEU A 9 4.18 -10.55 18.31
C LEU A 9 5.18 -9.67 17.56
N TYR A 10 4.98 -9.49 16.25
CA TYR A 10 5.80 -8.63 15.43
C TYR A 10 5.74 -7.15 15.86
N ALA A 11 4.56 -6.64 16.19
CA ALA A 11 4.39 -5.28 16.73
C ALA A 11 5.15 -5.10 18.06
N VAL A 12 5.06 -6.08 18.97
CA VAL A 12 5.80 -6.06 20.24
C VAL A 12 7.31 -6.05 20.00
N LEU A 13 7.80 -6.81 19.03
CA LEU A 13 9.22 -6.83 18.67
C LEU A 13 9.68 -5.48 18.10
N ILE A 14 8.90 -4.83 17.23
CA ILE A 14 9.19 -3.48 16.74
C ILE A 14 9.32 -2.51 17.92
N ILE A 15 8.34 -2.51 18.83
CA ILE A 15 8.35 -1.61 19.99
C ILE A 15 9.59 -1.87 20.85
N ALA A 16 9.88 -3.12 21.18
CA ALA A 16 11.03 -3.48 22.01
C ALA A 16 12.37 -3.03 21.39
N VAL A 17 12.57 -3.28 20.09
CA VAL A 17 13.80 -2.90 19.37
C VAL A 17 13.92 -1.39 19.28
N THR A 18 12.84 -0.68 18.97
CA THR A 18 12.86 0.78 18.86
C THR A 18 13.08 1.46 20.22
N THR A 19 12.48 0.95 21.30
CA THR A 19 12.75 1.42 22.67
C THR A 19 14.19 1.17 23.09
N ALA A 20 14.73 -0.02 22.81
CA ALA A 20 16.13 -0.33 23.08
C ALA A 20 17.08 0.59 22.31
N ASN A 21 16.83 0.80 21.01
CA ASN A 21 17.64 1.68 20.17
C ASN A 21 17.59 3.14 20.67
N THR A 22 16.41 3.63 21.05
CA THR A 22 16.25 4.98 21.59
C THR A 22 16.98 5.13 22.93
N GLY A 23 16.87 4.11 23.80
CA GLY A 23 17.57 4.09 25.09
C GLY A 23 19.09 4.05 24.97
N LEU A 24 19.62 3.30 24.00
CA LEU A 24 21.05 3.29 23.69
C LEU A 24 21.50 4.63 23.08
N GLY A 25 20.70 5.19 22.17
CA GLY A 25 21.02 6.47 21.53
C GLY A 25 21.09 7.64 22.50
N VAL A 26 20.28 7.63 23.56
CA VAL A 26 20.33 8.63 24.65
C VAL A 26 21.55 8.45 25.55
N ARG A 27 22.10 7.23 25.66
CA ARG A 27 23.22 6.92 26.54
C ARG A 27 24.60 7.11 25.91
N GLU A 28 24.73 6.93 24.59
CA GLU A 28 26.02 6.84 23.91
C GLU A 28 26.33 8.02 22.96
N ASP A 29 25.72 9.20 23.17
CA ASP A 29 25.91 10.41 22.34
C ASP A 29 25.66 10.18 20.82
N TYR A 30 24.88 9.15 20.47
CA TYR A 30 24.39 9.02 19.11
C TYR A 30 23.48 10.19 18.76
N SER A 31 23.45 10.56 17.48
CA SER A 31 22.57 11.63 16.98
C SER A 31 21.13 11.39 17.44
N LEU A 32 20.66 12.24 18.35
CA LEU A 32 19.29 12.22 18.88
C LEU A 32 18.26 12.38 17.74
N ALA A 33 18.66 13.04 16.65
CA ALA A 33 17.90 13.13 15.41
C ALA A 33 17.76 11.77 14.70
N ALA A 34 18.81 10.94 14.66
CA ALA A 34 18.72 9.61 14.05
C ALA A 34 17.84 8.67 14.88
N SER A 35 17.97 8.72 16.21
CA SER A 35 17.16 7.91 17.13
C SER A 35 15.68 8.28 17.07
N SER A 36 15.37 9.59 17.06
CA SER A 36 13.99 10.07 16.94
C SER A 36 13.38 9.77 15.57
N ALA A 37 14.14 9.89 14.48
CA ALA A 37 13.68 9.51 13.14
C ALA A 37 13.33 8.02 13.05
N GLY A 38 14.13 7.14 13.65
CA GLY A 38 13.84 5.71 13.75
C GLY A 38 12.58 5.41 14.58
N GLY A 39 12.38 6.15 15.67
CA GLY A 39 11.15 6.11 16.48
C GLY A 39 9.90 6.46 15.68
N VAL A 40 9.93 7.58 14.97
CA VAL A 40 8.82 8.04 14.11
C VAL A 40 8.55 7.02 12.99
N GLY A 41 9.58 6.49 12.33
CA GLY A 41 9.42 5.46 11.31
C GLY A 41 8.75 4.19 11.84
N SER A 42 9.09 3.78 13.06
CA SER A 42 8.48 2.62 13.72
C SER A 42 6.99 2.83 14.01
N LEU A 43 6.59 4.04 14.42
CA LEU A 43 5.18 4.38 14.62
C LEU A 43 4.39 4.27 13.31
N TRP A 44 4.93 4.77 12.20
CA TRP A 44 4.30 4.63 10.88
C TRP A 44 4.09 3.16 10.49
N ILE A 45 5.09 2.31 10.73
CA ILE A 45 4.98 0.87 10.48
C ILE A 45 3.88 0.25 11.35
N LEU A 46 3.79 0.62 12.62
CA LEU A 46 2.74 0.13 13.52
C LEU A 46 1.34 0.55 13.07
N PHE A 47 1.17 1.79 12.58
CA PHE A 47 -0.08 2.24 11.99
C PHE A 47 -0.43 1.48 10.71
N ALA A 48 0.54 1.27 9.82
CA ALA A 48 0.35 0.47 8.61
C ALA A 48 -0.03 -0.97 8.95
N LEU A 49 0.63 -1.56 9.95
CA LEU A 49 0.36 -2.90 10.43
C LEU A 49 -1.03 -3.04 11.02
N PHE A 50 -1.45 -2.08 11.85
CA PHE A 50 -2.81 -2.05 12.38
C PHE A 50 -3.84 -1.96 11.25
N GLY A 51 -3.66 -1.03 10.31
CA GLY A 51 -4.55 -0.87 9.16
C GLY A 51 -4.61 -2.14 8.29
N HIS A 52 -3.47 -2.78 8.06
CA HIS A 52 -3.34 -4.02 7.31
C HIS A 52 -4.06 -5.20 7.98
N VAL A 53 -3.87 -5.38 9.30
CA VAL A 53 -4.40 -6.52 10.05
C VAL A 53 -5.91 -6.41 10.24
N TYR A 54 -6.41 -5.20 10.54
CA TYR A 54 -7.82 -4.96 10.85
C TYR A 54 -8.63 -4.44 9.65
N ASN A 55 -8.02 -4.35 8.47
CA ASN A 55 -8.62 -3.77 7.26
C ASN A 55 -9.24 -2.38 7.53
N LYS A 56 -8.51 -1.52 8.24
CA LYS A 56 -8.98 -0.17 8.57
C LYS A 56 -8.30 0.86 7.68
N PRO A 57 -9.03 1.79 7.06
CA PRO A 57 -8.44 2.86 6.27
C PRO A 57 -7.85 3.92 7.20
N ILE A 58 -6.54 3.87 7.41
CA ILE A 58 -5.77 4.89 8.10
C ILE A 58 -4.97 5.63 7.04
N MET A 59 -5.33 6.88 6.71
CA MET A 59 -4.71 7.69 5.64
C MET A 59 -4.84 7.11 4.22
N GLY A 60 -4.41 7.83 3.18
CA GLY A 60 -4.54 7.38 1.79
C GLY A 60 -3.48 6.35 1.36
N PRO A 61 -3.78 5.46 0.39
CA PRO A 61 -2.84 4.47 -0.14
C PRO A 61 -1.56 5.10 -0.72
N GLU A 62 -1.66 6.32 -1.27
CA GLU A 62 -0.52 7.06 -1.83
C GLU A 62 0.57 7.31 -0.78
N LEU A 63 0.15 7.68 0.43
CA LEU A 63 1.09 7.98 1.52
C LEU A 63 1.82 6.72 1.96
N TRP A 64 1.12 5.60 2.10
CA TRP A 64 1.73 4.32 2.48
C TRP A 64 2.70 3.82 1.42
N ARG A 65 2.38 4.02 0.14
CA ARG A 65 3.27 3.68 -0.97
C ARG A 65 4.49 4.60 -1.01
N PHE A 66 4.32 5.89 -0.71
CA PHE A 66 5.45 6.81 -0.54
C PHE A 66 6.34 6.38 0.63
N LEU A 67 5.76 6.04 1.78
CA LEU A 67 6.49 5.55 2.96
C LEU A 67 7.20 4.23 2.69
N PHE A 68 6.63 3.34 1.87
CA PHE A 68 7.33 2.14 1.39
C PHE A 68 8.61 2.49 0.64
N TRP A 69 8.55 3.42 -0.32
CA TRP A 69 9.73 3.84 -1.09
C TRP A 69 10.79 4.55 -0.24
N VAL A 70 10.35 5.46 0.64
CA VAL A 70 11.24 6.12 1.61
C VAL A 70 11.88 5.08 2.52
N GLY A 71 11.09 4.14 3.03
CA GLY A 71 11.57 3.04 3.86
C GLY A 71 12.61 2.18 3.12
N LEU A 72 12.34 1.80 1.87
CA LEU A 72 13.26 1.01 1.07
C LEU A 72 14.63 1.70 0.94
N VAL A 73 14.63 2.99 0.57
CA VAL A 73 15.87 3.79 0.45
C VAL A 73 16.58 3.94 1.79
N ALA A 74 15.83 4.21 2.87
CA ALA A 74 16.39 4.39 4.22
C ALA A 74 17.04 3.12 4.78
N HIS A 75 16.59 1.93 4.36
CA HIS A 75 17.17 0.65 4.81
C HIS A 75 18.38 0.19 3.99
N VAL A 76 18.66 0.78 2.82
CA VAL A 76 19.83 0.41 1.99
C VAL A 76 21.15 0.48 2.78
N PRO A 77 21.46 1.56 3.53
CA PRO A 77 22.68 1.62 4.32
C PRO A 77 22.75 0.54 5.41
N ILE A 78 21.62 0.21 6.03
CA ILE A 78 21.53 -0.83 7.07
C ILE A 78 21.83 -2.20 6.47
N ILE A 79 21.28 -2.50 5.29
CA ILE A 79 21.55 -3.74 4.57
C ILE A 79 23.01 -3.82 4.17
N LEU A 80 23.60 -2.73 3.67
CA LEU A 80 25.02 -2.68 3.30
C LEU A 80 25.94 -2.90 4.51
N VAL A 81 25.63 -2.30 5.66
CA VAL A 81 26.36 -2.52 6.92
C VAL A 81 26.20 -3.97 7.38
N PHE A 82 25.00 -4.53 7.32
CA PHE A 82 24.74 -5.93 7.70
C PHE A 82 25.50 -6.91 6.81
N VAL A 83 25.51 -6.70 5.49
CA VAL A 83 26.28 -7.51 4.54
C VAL A 83 27.78 -7.35 4.83
N HIS A 84 28.27 -6.13 5.05
CA HIS A 84 29.67 -5.90 5.39
C HIS A 84 30.08 -6.63 6.68
N LEU A 85 29.23 -6.63 7.71
CA LEU A 85 29.44 -7.36 8.96
C LEU A 85 29.41 -8.89 8.78
N LEU A 86 28.59 -9.41 7.85
CA LEU A 86 28.57 -10.85 7.55
C LEU A 86 29.82 -11.32 6.81
N TYR A 87 30.40 -10.47 5.95
CA TYR A 87 31.58 -10.80 5.15
C TYR A 87 32.91 -10.47 5.81
N SER A 88 32.94 -9.60 6.83
CA SER A 88 34.16 -9.35 7.59
C SER A 88 34.40 -10.48 8.61
N THR A 89 35.43 -11.29 8.38
CA THR A 89 35.87 -12.39 9.26
C THR A 89 36.43 -11.94 10.62
N VAL A 90 36.23 -10.67 10.99
CA VAL A 90 36.84 -10.07 12.18
C VAL A 90 35.76 -9.36 12.97
N MET A 91 35.16 -10.02 13.95
CA MET A 91 34.67 -9.32 15.15
C MET A 91 34.48 -10.30 16.33
N PRO A 92 35.27 -10.18 17.41
CA PRO A 92 34.95 -10.71 18.72
C PRO A 92 34.00 -9.78 19.52
N PHE A 93 33.14 -9.01 18.86
CA PHE A 93 32.22 -8.08 19.52
C PHE A 93 30.80 -8.64 19.63
N PHE A 94 30.55 -9.43 20.67
CA PHE A 94 29.19 -9.72 21.14
C PHE A 94 28.60 -8.49 21.87
N GLY A 95 28.44 -7.37 21.15
CA GLY A 95 27.87 -6.13 21.69
C GLY A 95 26.36 -6.00 21.43
N ALA A 96 25.67 -5.24 22.29
CA ALA A 96 24.25 -4.90 22.12
C ALA A 96 23.93 -4.30 20.73
N GLY A 97 24.89 -3.59 20.11
CA GLY A 97 24.77 -3.04 18.77
C GLY A 97 24.56 -4.08 17.67
N ILE A 98 25.27 -5.21 17.69
CA ILE A 98 25.09 -6.28 16.68
C ILE A 98 23.70 -6.90 16.80
N ILE A 99 23.25 -7.15 18.03
CA ILE A 99 21.91 -7.68 18.29
C ILE A 99 20.87 -6.74 17.69
N VAL A 100 20.96 -5.44 17.98
CA VAL A 100 20.05 -4.43 17.42
C VAL A 100 20.10 -4.43 15.89
N THR A 101 21.28 -4.46 15.26
CA THR A 101 21.41 -4.49 13.79
C THR A 101 20.80 -5.74 13.16
N VAL A 102 21.04 -6.92 13.73
CA VAL A 102 20.47 -8.20 13.26
C VAL A 102 18.94 -8.17 13.36
N PHE A 103 18.40 -7.74 14.50
CA PHE A 103 16.95 -7.64 14.70
C PHE A 103 16.34 -6.59 13.76
N TYR A 104 16.96 -5.43 13.55
CA TYR A 104 16.49 -4.45 12.54
C TYR A 104 16.47 -5.05 11.13
N GLY A 105 17.50 -5.79 10.72
CA GLY A 105 17.53 -6.47 9.43
C GLY A 105 16.38 -7.47 9.26
N LEU A 106 16.13 -8.29 10.29
CA LEU A 106 15.03 -9.27 10.29
C LEU A 106 13.65 -8.60 10.28
N LEU A 107 13.48 -7.49 10.99
CA LEU A 107 12.22 -6.75 11.04
C LEU A 107 11.98 -5.92 9.77
N THR A 108 12.99 -5.63 8.96
CA THR A 108 12.87 -4.80 7.75
C THR A 108 11.94 -5.44 6.72
N VAL A 109 12.12 -6.74 6.41
CA VAL A 109 11.38 -7.40 5.33
C VAL A 109 9.87 -7.43 5.60
N PRO A 110 9.38 -7.84 6.79
CA PRO A 110 7.96 -7.79 7.07
C PRO A 110 7.41 -6.36 7.14
N SER A 111 8.20 -5.37 7.57
CA SER A 111 7.79 -3.96 7.59
C SER A 111 7.54 -3.43 6.18
N LEU A 112 8.49 -3.68 5.27
CA LEU A 112 8.36 -3.29 3.87
C LEU A 112 7.20 -4.02 3.20
N TYR A 113 7.01 -5.31 3.50
CA TYR A 113 5.87 -6.07 2.99
C TYR A 113 4.53 -5.46 3.43
N VAL A 114 4.39 -5.11 4.71
CA VAL A 114 3.17 -4.48 5.24
C VAL A 114 2.93 -3.13 4.57
N LEU A 115 3.93 -2.26 4.49
CA LEU A 115 3.80 -0.96 3.84
C LEU A 115 3.41 -1.09 2.36
N TYR A 116 4.05 -2.02 1.65
CA TYR A 116 3.75 -2.30 0.25
C TYR A 116 2.32 -2.79 0.05
N ARG A 117 1.90 -3.82 0.81
CA ARG A 117 0.57 -4.43 0.66
C ARG A 117 -0.53 -3.50 1.14
N TYR A 118 -0.30 -2.77 2.22
CA TYR A 118 -1.28 -1.84 2.74
C TYR A 118 -1.39 -0.60 1.85
N GLY A 119 -0.31 -0.14 1.23
CA GLY A 119 -0.34 0.94 0.21
C GLY A 119 -0.86 0.52 -1.17
N ASP A 120 -1.22 -0.74 -1.37
CA ASP A 120 -1.88 -1.20 -2.59
C ASP A 120 -3.29 -0.60 -2.66
N PHE A 121 -3.62 0.09 -3.74
CA PHE A 121 -4.94 0.67 -3.97
C PHE A 121 -6.08 -0.35 -3.92
N TYR A 122 -5.76 -1.60 -4.23
CA TYR A 122 -6.70 -2.71 -4.23
C TYR A 122 -6.76 -3.44 -2.87
N HIS A 123 -6.05 -2.96 -1.84
CA HIS A 123 -6.11 -3.57 -0.52
C HIS A 123 -7.55 -3.51 0.05
N PRO A 124 -8.03 -4.56 0.73
CA PRO A 124 -9.38 -4.61 1.30
C PRO A 124 -9.67 -3.48 2.31
N ALA A 125 -8.65 -2.96 2.98
CA ALA A 125 -8.80 -1.80 3.88
C ALA A 125 -9.32 -0.54 3.17
N TRP A 126 -9.09 -0.43 1.86
CA TRP A 126 -9.58 0.67 1.03
C TRP A 126 -10.90 0.34 0.34
N ASN A 127 -11.47 -0.84 0.64
CA ASN A 127 -12.80 -1.17 0.17
C ASN A 127 -13.78 -0.28 0.92
N ASN A 128 -14.13 0.84 0.31
CA ASN A 128 -15.28 1.58 0.76
C ASN A 128 -16.48 0.69 0.43
N HIS A 129 -17.26 0.30 1.43
CA HIS A 129 -18.62 -0.30 1.31
C HIS A 129 -19.56 0.47 0.34
N ARG A 130 -19.10 1.60 -0.18
CA ARG A 130 -19.69 2.38 -1.27
C ARG A 130 -19.91 1.59 -2.57
N PHE A 131 -19.22 0.46 -2.78
CA PHE A 131 -19.41 -0.40 -3.95
C PHE A 131 -20.45 -1.51 -3.73
N ASP A 132 -20.95 -1.68 -2.49
CA ASP A 132 -21.94 -2.70 -2.15
C ASP A 132 -23.24 -2.35 -2.91
N GLY A 133 -23.62 -3.23 -3.86
CA GLY A 133 -24.73 -3.05 -4.80
C GLY A 133 -24.32 -2.70 -6.23
N GLN A 134 -23.27 -1.89 -6.44
CA GLN A 134 -22.74 -1.62 -7.79
C GLN A 134 -21.87 -2.76 -8.31
N LEU A 135 -21.17 -3.46 -7.42
CA LEU A 135 -20.41 -4.66 -7.79
C LEU A 135 -21.34 -5.75 -8.30
N GLU A 136 -22.41 -6.02 -7.55
CA GLU A 136 -23.42 -7.01 -7.93
C GLU A 136 -24.12 -6.61 -9.24
N ALA A 137 -24.48 -5.33 -9.40
CA ALA A 137 -25.06 -4.83 -10.65
C ALA A 137 -24.11 -4.97 -11.84
N LEU A 138 -22.82 -4.68 -11.66
CA LEU A 138 -21.80 -4.82 -12.70
C LEU A 138 -21.59 -6.30 -13.07
N GLU A 139 -21.47 -7.19 -12.08
CA GLU A 139 -21.32 -8.63 -12.30
C GLU A 139 -22.57 -9.22 -12.97
N GLN A 140 -23.77 -8.78 -12.58
CA GLN A 140 -25.01 -9.22 -13.21
C GLN A 140 -25.09 -8.76 -14.67
N ARG A 141 -24.67 -7.54 -14.98
CA ARG A 141 -24.62 -7.06 -16.37
C ARG A 141 -23.55 -7.76 -17.18
N LEU A 142 -22.35 -7.97 -16.63
CA LEU A 142 -21.25 -8.66 -17.32
C LEU A 142 -21.49 -10.18 -17.50
N SER A 143 -22.36 -10.77 -16.67
CA SER A 143 -22.78 -12.17 -16.85
C SER A 143 -23.91 -12.32 -17.86
N SER A 144 -24.75 -11.29 -18.03
CA SER A 144 -25.82 -11.26 -19.03
C SER A 144 -25.30 -10.85 -20.41
N ASP A 145 -24.43 -9.84 -20.44
CA ASP A 145 -23.80 -9.27 -21.62
C ASP A 145 -22.27 -9.36 -21.47
N SER A 146 -21.54 -9.81 -22.50
CA SER A 146 -20.07 -9.86 -22.44
C SER A 146 -19.39 -8.49 -22.38
N GLU A 147 -20.17 -7.41 -22.51
CA GLU A 147 -19.72 -6.03 -22.55
C GLU A 147 -20.72 -5.10 -21.86
N VAL A 148 -20.22 -4.17 -21.05
CA VAL A 148 -20.97 -3.07 -20.46
C VAL A 148 -20.39 -1.75 -20.95
N VAL A 149 -21.23 -0.92 -21.55
CA VAL A 149 -20.86 0.43 -21.99
C VAL A 149 -21.60 1.45 -21.14
N LEU A 150 -20.86 2.36 -20.50
CA LEU A 150 -21.38 3.47 -19.73
C LEU A 150 -20.92 4.76 -20.37
N ASN A 151 -21.87 5.64 -20.67
CA ASN A 151 -21.58 6.98 -21.18
C ASN A 151 -21.95 7.98 -20.10
N TYR A 152 -21.00 8.83 -19.74
CA TYR A 152 -21.21 9.93 -18.82
C TYR A 152 -20.89 11.25 -19.51
N GLN A 153 -21.82 12.18 -19.36
CA GLN A 153 -21.69 13.53 -19.85
C GLN A 153 -22.03 14.47 -18.69
N ASP A 154 -21.08 15.32 -18.33
CA ASP A 154 -21.35 16.40 -17.41
C ASP A 154 -22.29 17.40 -18.11
N SER A 155 -23.36 17.79 -17.42
CA SER A 155 -24.33 18.77 -17.94
C SER A 155 -23.81 20.20 -17.89
N GLU A 156 -22.85 20.48 -17.00
CA GLU A 156 -22.32 21.82 -16.74
C GLU A 156 -20.95 22.06 -17.38
N ALA A 157 -20.21 20.99 -17.73
CA ALA A 157 -18.91 21.06 -18.37
C ALA A 157 -18.90 20.25 -19.69
N PRO A 158 -18.09 20.63 -20.70
CA PRO A 158 -17.92 19.86 -21.94
C PRO A 158 -16.99 18.66 -21.71
N LEU A 159 -17.31 17.88 -20.69
CA LEU A 159 -16.58 16.71 -20.25
C LEU A 159 -17.43 15.46 -20.51
N HIS A 160 -16.89 14.53 -21.30
CA HIS A 160 -17.53 13.27 -21.64
C HIS A 160 -16.61 12.10 -21.34
N PHE A 161 -17.18 11.02 -20.84
CA PHE A 161 -16.49 9.76 -20.63
C PHE A 161 -17.28 8.64 -21.27
N ASP A 162 -16.62 7.90 -22.16
CA ASP A 162 -17.11 6.62 -22.66
C ASP A 162 -16.32 5.52 -21.96
N ILE A 163 -16.99 4.71 -21.14
CA ILE A 163 -16.39 3.62 -20.38
C ILE A 163 -16.92 2.32 -20.97
N LYS A 164 -16.02 1.45 -21.40
CA LYS A 164 -16.35 0.12 -21.90
C LYS A 164 -15.65 -0.90 -21.03
N VAL A 165 -16.43 -1.80 -20.43
CA VAL A 165 -15.94 -2.95 -19.68
C VAL A 165 -16.27 -4.19 -20.48
N THR A 166 -15.29 -5.01 -20.82
CA THR A 166 -15.47 -6.25 -21.60
C THR A 166 -14.90 -7.42 -20.82
N VAL A 167 -15.59 -8.55 -20.82
CA VAL A 167 -15.06 -9.81 -20.27
C VAL A 167 -13.94 -10.31 -21.19
N ALA A 168 -12.79 -10.65 -20.61
CA ALA A 168 -11.62 -11.21 -21.29
C ALA A 168 -11.26 -12.57 -20.68
N ASP A 169 -10.42 -13.36 -21.36
CA ASP A 169 -10.12 -14.74 -20.97
C ASP A 169 -9.60 -14.90 -19.52
N GLU A 170 -8.86 -13.91 -19.00
CA GLU A 170 -8.29 -13.92 -17.64
C GLU A 170 -8.81 -12.76 -16.75
N GLY A 171 -10.01 -12.24 -17.03
CA GLY A 171 -10.63 -11.20 -16.21
C GLY A 171 -11.44 -10.20 -17.03
N TYR A 172 -11.11 -8.92 -16.90
CA TYR A 172 -11.86 -7.81 -17.48
C TYR A 172 -10.92 -6.80 -18.14
N ARG A 173 -11.31 -6.32 -19.31
CA ARG A 173 -10.69 -5.19 -19.96
C ARG A 173 -11.55 -3.96 -19.75
N VAL A 174 -10.95 -2.86 -19.30
CA VAL A 174 -11.62 -1.57 -19.13
C VAL A 174 -10.99 -0.55 -20.04
N ASP A 175 -11.77 0.03 -20.93
CA ASP A 175 -11.38 1.13 -21.81
C ASP A 175 -12.16 2.38 -21.41
N ILE A 176 -11.47 3.44 -20.98
CA ILE A 176 -12.06 4.75 -20.64
C ILE A 176 -11.56 5.79 -21.64
N LYS A 177 -12.47 6.40 -22.38
CA LYS A 177 -12.20 7.55 -23.24
C LYS A 177 -12.74 8.81 -22.58
N LYS A 178 -11.85 9.68 -22.09
CA LYS A 178 -12.18 11.01 -21.58
C LYS A 178 -12.03 12.03 -22.70
N ARG A 179 -13.11 12.75 -23.02
CA ARG A 179 -13.15 13.87 -23.96
C ARG A 179 -13.44 15.15 -23.19
N TYR A 180 -12.60 16.16 -23.37
CA TYR A 180 -12.77 17.49 -22.77
C TYR A 180 -12.47 18.55 -23.84
N TYR A 181 -13.49 19.28 -24.28
CA TYR A 181 -13.41 20.10 -25.50
C TYR A 181 -12.83 19.28 -26.68
N ASP A 182 -11.78 19.78 -27.33
CA ASP A 182 -11.10 19.15 -28.47
C ASP A 182 -10.02 18.13 -28.04
N GLN A 183 -9.83 17.92 -26.74
CA GLN A 183 -8.84 16.97 -26.24
C GLN A 183 -9.50 15.63 -25.93
N SER A 184 -8.88 14.55 -26.41
CA SER A 184 -9.27 13.19 -26.06
C SER A 184 -8.10 12.45 -25.42
N SER A 185 -8.39 11.71 -24.36
CA SER A 185 -7.45 10.82 -23.70
C SER A 185 -8.10 9.46 -23.53
N SER A 186 -7.34 8.40 -23.76
CA SER A 186 -7.80 7.02 -23.63
C SER A 186 -6.94 6.29 -22.62
N PHE A 187 -7.59 5.58 -21.72
CA PHE A 187 -6.97 4.74 -20.71
C PHE A 187 -7.49 3.32 -20.90
N THR A 188 -6.59 2.35 -20.98
CA THR A 188 -6.94 0.93 -21.04
C THR A 188 -6.22 0.20 -19.93
N ASP A 189 -6.94 -0.64 -19.20
CA ASP A 189 -6.35 -1.49 -18.17
C ASP A 189 -6.96 -2.90 -18.20
N TYR A 190 -6.21 -3.88 -17.72
CA TYR A 190 -6.61 -5.28 -17.62
C TYR A 190 -6.65 -5.68 -16.14
N LEU A 191 -7.82 -6.07 -15.67
CA LEU A 191 -8.11 -6.25 -14.26
C LEU A 191 -8.66 -7.65 -14.01
N SER A 192 -8.16 -8.30 -12.96
CA SER A 192 -8.46 -9.70 -12.65
C SER A 192 -9.89 -9.95 -12.16
N ASP A 193 -10.56 -8.93 -11.65
CA ASP A 193 -11.86 -9.06 -10.98
C ASP A 193 -12.70 -7.77 -11.13
N ALA A 194 -14.02 -7.91 -11.02
CA ALA A 194 -14.99 -6.82 -11.22
C ALA A 194 -14.87 -5.72 -10.14
N GLU A 195 -14.39 -6.06 -8.94
CA GLU A 195 -14.17 -5.09 -7.87
C GLU A 195 -13.04 -4.11 -8.24
N ARG A 196 -11.96 -4.62 -8.82
CA ARG A 196 -10.87 -3.78 -9.35
C ARG A 196 -11.34 -2.91 -10.50
N VAL A 197 -12.23 -3.40 -11.37
CA VAL A 197 -12.85 -2.62 -12.44
C VAL A 197 -13.56 -1.39 -11.86
N LEU A 198 -14.43 -1.59 -10.86
CA LEU A 198 -15.10 -0.48 -10.19
C LEU A 198 -14.10 0.49 -9.58
N ARG A 199 -13.12 0.00 -8.81
CA ARG A 199 -12.11 0.87 -8.20
C ARG A 199 -11.32 1.67 -9.24
N PHE A 200 -11.02 1.10 -10.41
CA PHE A 200 -10.36 1.77 -11.51
C PHE A 200 -11.23 2.90 -12.08
N ILE A 201 -12.53 2.65 -12.33
CA ILE A 201 -13.49 3.65 -12.79
C ILE A 201 -13.63 4.79 -11.77
N TYR A 202 -13.72 4.45 -10.48
CA TYR A 202 -13.89 5.41 -9.38
C TYR A 202 -12.62 6.21 -9.03
N ARG A 203 -11.48 5.87 -9.63
CA ARG A 203 -10.26 6.68 -9.53
C ARG A 203 -10.45 8.06 -10.16
N PHE A 204 -11.35 8.19 -11.13
CA PHE A 204 -11.68 9.46 -11.76
C PHE A 204 -12.73 10.18 -10.90
N PRO A 205 -12.37 11.32 -10.26
CA PRO A 205 -13.28 12.04 -9.37
C PRO A 205 -14.62 12.42 -10.01
N GLU A 206 -14.60 12.68 -11.32
CA GLU A 206 -15.74 13.10 -12.12
C GLU A 206 -16.72 11.94 -12.37
N LEU A 207 -16.26 10.69 -12.28
CA LEU A 207 -17.07 9.48 -12.47
C LEU A 207 -17.72 9.00 -11.17
N LYS A 208 -17.43 9.64 -10.03
CA LYS A 208 -17.95 9.23 -8.71
C LYS A 208 -19.47 9.33 -8.56
N ALA A 209 -20.15 10.03 -9.47
CA ALA A 209 -21.61 10.17 -9.49
C ALA A 209 -22.32 9.13 -10.38
N ILE A 210 -21.57 8.34 -11.15
CA ILE A 210 -22.15 7.36 -12.08
C ILE A 210 -22.58 6.13 -11.28
N THR A 211 -23.85 5.78 -11.43
CA THR A 211 -24.38 4.50 -10.93
C THR A 211 -24.42 3.53 -12.10
N ILE A 212 -23.82 2.35 -11.91
CA ILE A 212 -23.87 1.27 -12.91
C ILE A 212 -25.27 0.67 -12.93
#